data_AF-A0A9D6N4K2-F1
#
_entry.id   AF-A0A9D6N4K2-F1
#
_cell.length_a   1.000
_cell.length_b   1.000
_cell.length_c   1.000
_cell.angle_alpha   90.00
_cell.angle_beta   90.00
_cell.angle_gamma   90.00
#
_symmetry.space_group_name_H-M   'P 1'
#
loop_
_entity.id
_entity.type
_entity.pdbx_description
1 polymer ?
#
loop_
_entity_poly.entity_id
_entity_poly.type
_entity_poly.pdbx_seq_one_letter_code
_entity_poly.pdbx_strand_id
1 'polypeptide(L)'
;MSTRCCPVCRASTGPSVECPRCGADLEPLFALEARAFLLRQEARGALRSGDLPRAILLAHRAQRTCAHPAGDVLYRVARLCHRLFSRRPRTRPGRLAERLRTRPTAVPWSRLRRPLPAHSASPLVTNSVVSDHQEGEMDPFTRLEPACGPGLFG
;
A
#
# COMPACT_ATOMS: atom_id res chain seq x y z
N MET A 1 20.53 11.07 6.47
CA MET A 1 20.56 12.02 5.34
C MET A 1 21.08 11.25 4.14
N SER A 2 20.24 10.93 3.14
CA SER A 2 20.70 10.24 1.94
C SER A 2 21.54 11.20 1.10
N THR A 3 22.82 10.88 0.94
CA THR A 3 23.77 11.66 0.16
C THR A 3 23.61 11.34 -1.32
N ARG A 4 23.27 12.35 -2.11
CA ARG A 4 23.31 12.30 -3.58
C ARG A 4 24.69 12.72 -4.04
N CYS A 5 25.08 12.31 -5.23
CA CYS A 5 26.34 12.73 -5.82
C CYS A 5 26.08 13.66 -6.99
N CYS A 6 26.88 14.72 -7.11
CA CYS A 6 26.88 15.55 -8.31
C CYS A 6 27.26 14.69 -9.53
N PRO A 7 26.49 14.71 -10.63
CA PRO A 7 26.81 13.91 -11.82
C PRO A 7 28.10 14.36 -12.51
N VAL A 8 28.51 15.62 -12.32
CA VAL A 8 29.72 16.20 -12.93
C VAL A 8 30.96 15.78 -12.16
N CYS A 9 31.03 16.08 -10.86
CA CYS A 9 32.25 15.90 -10.05
C CYS A 9 32.18 14.76 -9.04
N ARG A 10 31.03 14.06 -8.95
CA ARG A 10 30.76 12.96 -8.00
C ARG A 10 30.91 13.31 -6.52
N ALA A 11 31.04 14.59 -6.18
CA ALA A 11 31.03 15.04 -4.79
C ALA A 11 29.66 14.76 -4.16
N SER A 12 29.66 14.39 -2.89
CA SER A 12 28.43 14.31 -2.11
C SER A 12 27.80 15.70 -2.02
N THR A 13 26.56 15.80 -2.48
CA THR A 13 25.78 17.02 -2.49
C THR A 13 24.73 16.95 -1.40
N GLY A 14 24.65 18.01 -0.60
CA GLY A 14 23.53 18.24 0.32
C GLY A 14 22.26 18.69 -0.43
N PRO A 15 21.31 19.32 0.26
CA PRO A 15 20.08 19.84 -0.34
C PRO A 15 20.27 21.13 -1.16
N SER A 16 21.52 21.53 -1.45
CA SER A 16 21.84 22.73 -2.23
C SER A 16 21.58 22.51 -3.72
N VAL A 17 20.93 23.48 -4.37
CA VAL A 17 20.69 23.51 -5.82
C VAL A 17 21.97 23.66 -6.64
N GLU A 18 23.07 24.12 -6.04
CA GLU A 18 24.38 24.18 -6.68
C GLU A 18 25.37 23.23 -6.00
N CYS A 19 26.23 22.61 -6.80
CA CYS A 19 27.29 21.76 -6.28
C CYS A 19 28.39 22.59 -5.61
N PRO A 20 28.69 22.39 -4.31
CA PRO A 20 29.69 23.20 -3.60
C PRO A 20 31.12 22.99 -4.11
N ARG A 21 31.38 21.94 -4.89
CA ARG A 21 32.73 21.62 -5.41
C ARG A 21 32.96 22.16 -6.82
N CYS A 22 31.96 22.09 -7.70
CA CYS A 22 32.14 22.40 -9.12
C CYS A 22 31.20 23.50 -9.64
N GLY A 23 30.30 24.02 -8.80
CA GLY A 23 29.33 25.04 -9.20
C GLY A 23 28.26 24.55 -10.18
N ALA A 24 28.20 23.25 -10.49
CA ALA A 24 27.18 22.71 -11.37
C ALA A 24 25.78 22.92 -10.78
N ASP A 25 24.86 23.36 -11.62
CA ASP A 25 23.45 23.44 -11.29
C ASP A 25 22.83 22.02 -11.18
N LEU A 26 22.22 21.76 -10.02
CA LEU A 26 21.55 20.53 -9.64
C LEU A 26 20.04 20.72 -9.56
N GLU A 27 19.51 21.92 -9.79
CA GLU A 27 18.07 22.19 -9.85
C GLU A 27 17.32 21.20 -10.77
N PRO A 28 17.81 20.86 -11.97
CA PRO A 28 17.16 19.86 -12.82
C PRO A 28 17.05 18.47 -12.18
N LEU A 29 18.04 18.08 -11.36
CA LEU A 29 18.01 16.81 -10.65
C LEU A 29 16.94 16.83 -9.56
N PHE A 30 16.89 17.88 -8.76
CA PHE A 30 15.86 18.03 -7.72
C PHE A 30 14.45 18.08 -8.33
N ALA A 31 14.29 18.73 -9.48
CA ALA A 31 13.02 18.76 -10.22
C ALA A 31 12.56 17.35 -10.64
N LEU A 32 13.47 16.53 -11.17
CA LEU A 32 13.17 15.12 -11.52
C LEU A 32 12.80 14.30 -10.29
N GLU A 33 13.47 14.49 -9.16
CA GLU A 33 13.16 13.78 -7.93
C GLU A 33 11.82 14.17 -7.33
N ALA A 34 11.51 15.47 -7.32
CA ALA A 34 10.20 15.98 -6.91
C ALA A 34 9.10 15.40 -7.79
N ARG A 35 9.30 15.38 -9.12
CA ARG A 35 8.38 14.76 -10.08
C ARG A 35 8.18 13.27 -9.79
N ALA A 36 9.26 12.52 -9.57
CA ALA A 36 9.19 11.10 -9.25
C ALA A 36 8.52 10.82 -7.91
N PHE A 37 8.69 11.70 -6.92
CA PHE A 37 7.97 11.64 -5.66
C PHE A 37 6.46 11.81 -5.84
N LEU A 38 6.02 12.84 -6.57
CA LEU A 38 4.59 13.07 -6.83
C LEU A 38 3.95 11.88 -7.56
N LEU A 39 4.63 11.35 -8.58
CA LEU A 39 4.16 10.16 -9.30
C LEU A 39 4.01 8.93 -8.38
N ARG A 40 4.91 8.74 -7.40
CA ARG A 40 4.77 7.67 -6.39
C ARG A 40 3.54 7.90 -5.51
N GLN A 41 3.28 9.14 -5.09
CA GLN A 41 2.09 9.45 -4.28
C GLN A 41 0.79 9.22 -5.05
N GLU A 42 0.73 9.63 -6.31
CA GLU A 42 -0.42 9.34 -7.17
C GLU A 42 -0.61 7.84 -7.40
N ALA A 43 0.48 7.08 -7.59
CA ALA A 43 0.42 5.63 -7.73
C ALA A 43 -0.15 4.96 -6.47
N ARG A 44 0.26 5.42 -5.28
CA ARG A 44 -0.32 4.97 -4.00
C ARG A 44 -1.81 5.31 -3.91
N GLY A 45 -2.20 6.52 -4.33
CA GLY A 45 -3.60 6.93 -4.46
C GLY A 45 -4.40 5.98 -5.35
N ALA A 46 -3.88 5.65 -6.53
CA ALA A 46 -4.51 4.74 -7.48
C ALA A 46 -4.61 3.29 -6.95
N LEU A 47 -3.62 2.82 -6.17
CA LEU A 47 -3.72 1.52 -5.48
C LEU A 47 -4.85 1.52 -4.46
N ARG A 48 -4.96 2.59 -3.65
CA ARG A 48 -6.02 2.72 -2.64
C ARG A 48 -7.41 2.78 -3.28
N SER A 49 -7.56 3.43 -4.44
CA SER A 49 -8.83 3.48 -5.17
C SER A 49 -9.14 2.22 -6.01
N GLY A 50 -8.19 1.28 -6.12
CA GLY A 50 -8.35 0.07 -6.91
C GLY A 50 -8.14 0.24 -8.42
N ASP A 51 -7.66 1.41 -8.89
CA ASP A 51 -7.27 1.64 -10.28
C ASP A 51 -5.87 1.07 -10.56
N LEU A 52 -5.80 -0.25 -10.67
CA LEU A 52 -4.56 -1.00 -10.82
C LEU A 52 -3.80 -0.68 -12.12
N PRO A 53 -4.43 -0.53 -13.30
CA PRO A 53 -3.72 -0.11 -14.51
C PRO A 53 -3.03 1.25 -14.36
N ARG A 54 -3.74 2.23 -13.78
CA ARG A 54 -3.17 3.56 -13.52
C ARG A 54 -2.05 3.51 -12.51
N ALA A 55 -2.20 2.75 -11.43
CA ALA A 55 -1.15 2.56 -10.42
C ALA A 55 0.15 2.00 -11.03
N ILE A 56 0.05 1.00 -11.91
CA ILE A 56 1.20 0.42 -12.62
C ILE A 56 1.89 1.49 -13.48
N LEU A 57 1.11 2.23 -14.28
CA LEU A 57 1.64 3.26 -15.18
C LEU A 57 2.38 4.35 -14.40
N LEU A 58 1.79 4.84 -13.32
CA LEU A 58 2.37 5.90 -12.49
C LEU A 58 3.64 5.44 -11.78
N ALA A 59 3.63 4.24 -11.17
CA ALA A 59 4.80 3.67 -10.51
C ALA A 59 5.96 3.43 -11.50
N HIS A 60 5.64 2.92 -12.70
CA HIS A 60 6.63 2.73 -13.76
C HIS A 60 7.21 4.07 -14.26
N ARG A 61 6.38 5.09 -14.45
CA ARG A 61 6.83 6.43 -14.82
C ARG A 61 7.75 7.02 -13.74
N ALA A 62 7.38 6.91 -12.47
CA ALA A 62 8.21 7.37 -11.36
C ALA A 62 9.60 6.72 -11.41
N GLN A 63 9.66 5.40 -11.60
CA GLN A 63 10.92 4.66 -11.68
C GLN A 63 11.79 5.05 -12.89
N ARG A 64 11.15 5.36 -14.02
CA ARG A 64 11.86 5.87 -15.22
C ARG A 64 12.36 7.29 -15.06
N THR A 65 11.67 8.12 -14.28
CA THR A 65 12.10 9.49 -13.97
C THR A 65 13.26 9.49 -12.97
N CYS A 66 13.16 8.70 -11.91
CA CYS A 66 14.21 8.52 -10.91
C CYS A 66 14.11 7.12 -10.32
N ALA A 67 15.15 6.32 -10.52
CA ALA A 67 15.17 4.94 -10.06
C ALA A 67 15.30 4.88 -8.53
N HIS A 68 14.22 4.55 -7.82
CA HIS A 68 14.18 4.53 -6.36
C HIS A 68 13.80 3.14 -5.85
N PRO A 69 14.43 2.59 -4.79
CA PRO A 69 14.06 1.27 -4.27
C PRO A 69 12.57 1.14 -3.95
N ALA A 70 12.00 2.15 -3.27
CA ALA A 70 10.57 2.20 -3.00
C ALA A 70 9.69 2.30 -4.27
N GLY A 71 10.18 2.95 -5.34
CA GLY A 71 9.49 3.02 -6.62
C GLY A 71 9.38 1.65 -7.30
N ASP A 72 10.46 0.86 -7.27
CA ASP A 72 10.46 -0.51 -7.78
C ASP A 72 9.51 -1.42 -6.98
N VAL A 73 9.57 -1.35 -5.65
CA VAL A 73 8.64 -2.08 -4.77
C VAL A 73 7.20 -1.71 -5.10
N LEU A 74 6.88 -0.42 -5.22
CA LEU A 74 5.54 0.06 -5.54
C LEU A 74 5.06 -0.48 -6.90
N TYR A 75 5.92 -0.46 -7.92
CA TYR A 75 5.61 -1.02 -9.24
C TYR A 75 5.33 -2.53 -9.19
N ARG A 76 6.15 -3.29 -8.45
CA ARG A 76 5.95 -4.75 -8.28
C ARG A 76 4.65 -5.06 -7.56
N VAL A 77 4.33 -4.33 -6.49
CA VAL A 77 3.06 -4.47 -5.76
C VAL A 77 1.89 -4.17 -6.67
N ALA A 78 1.92 -3.06 -7.42
CA ALA A 78 0.85 -2.71 -8.35
C ALA A 78 0.61 -3.80 -9.41
N ARG A 79 1.68 -4.36 -9.97
CA ARG A 79 1.61 -5.49 -10.92
C ARG A 79 1.10 -6.77 -10.29
N LEU A 80 1.47 -7.06 -9.04
CA LEU A 80 0.99 -8.22 -8.32
C LEU A 80 -0.52 -8.10 -8.07
N CYS A 81 -0.97 -6.97 -7.54
CA CYS A 81 -2.38 -6.67 -7.35
C CYS A 81 -3.15 -6.85 -8.67
N HIS A 82 -2.69 -6.20 -9.74
CA HIS A 82 -3.35 -6.32 -11.05
C HIS A 82 -3.51 -7.78 -11.49
N ARG A 83 -2.46 -8.59 -11.40
CA ARG A 83 -2.53 -10.02 -11.73
C ARG A 83 -3.51 -10.78 -10.84
N LEU A 84 -3.51 -10.53 -9.53
CA LEU A 84 -4.40 -11.22 -8.60
C LEU A 84 -5.87 -10.87 -8.86
N PHE A 85 -6.18 -9.60 -9.10
CA PHE A 85 -7.55 -9.15 -9.35
C PHE A 85 -8.04 -9.50 -10.76
N SER A 86 -7.16 -9.51 -11.77
CA SER A 86 -7.50 -9.99 -13.12
C SER A 86 -7.70 -11.51 -13.18
N ARG A 87 -7.01 -12.27 -12.31
CA ARG A 87 -7.13 -13.73 -12.24
C ARG A 87 -8.28 -14.21 -11.37
N ARG A 88 -8.86 -13.38 -10.51
CA ARG A 88 -10.06 -13.78 -9.78
C ARG A 88 -11.16 -14.00 -10.81
N PRO A 89 -11.63 -15.24 -11.02
CA PRO A 89 -12.84 -15.43 -11.80
C PRO A 89 -13.90 -14.60 -11.07
N ARG A 90 -14.54 -13.67 -11.79
CA ARG A 90 -15.80 -13.07 -11.33
C ARG A 90 -16.66 -14.25 -10.92
N THR A 91 -16.81 -14.49 -9.63
CA THR A 91 -17.78 -15.45 -9.13
C THR A 91 -19.10 -14.94 -9.69
N ARG A 92 -19.65 -15.66 -10.68
CA ARG A 92 -20.94 -15.30 -11.27
C ARG A 92 -21.90 -15.17 -10.08
N PRO A 93 -22.50 -14.00 -9.82
CA PRO A 93 -23.46 -13.86 -8.73
C PRO A 93 -24.68 -14.80 -8.92
N GLY A 94 -24.85 -15.35 -10.14
CA GLY A 94 -25.95 -16.26 -10.48
C GLY A 94 -25.92 -17.67 -9.90
N ARG A 95 -24.84 -18.19 -9.28
CA ARG A 95 -24.86 -19.57 -8.72
C ARG A 95 -25.13 -19.67 -7.22
N LEU A 96 -24.91 -18.59 -6.46
CA LEU A 96 -25.26 -18.56 -5.04
C LEU A 96 -26.75 -18.23 -4.84
N ALA A 97 -27.30 -17.34 -5.67
CA ALA A 97 -28.75 -17.07 -5.67
C ALA A 97 -29.57 -18.32 -6.08
N GLU A 98 -29.08 -19.14 -7.02
CA GLU A 98 -29.78 -20.34 -7.47
C GLU A 98 -29.81 -21.45 -6.41
N ARG A 99 -28.72 -21.63 -5.64
CA ARG A 99 -28.68 -22.61 -4.53
C ARG A 99 -29.56 -22.22 -3.35
N LEU A 100 -29.84 -20.93 -3.17
CA LEU A 100 -30.76 -20.46 -2.13
C LEU A 100 -32.23 -20.59 -2.55
N ARG A 101 -32.54 -20.63 -3.86
CA ARG A 101 -33.88 -20.94 -4.37
C ARG A 101 -34.28 -22.41 -4.24
N THR A 102 -33.32 -23.33 -4.28
CA THR A 102 -33.58 -24.77 -4.14
C THR A 102 -33.41 -25.29 -2.71
N ARG A 103 -33.27 -24.40 -1.72
CA ARG A 103 -33.21 -24.82 -0.32
C ARG A 103 -34.63 -25.18 0.13
N PRO A 104 -34.93 -26.45 0.47
CA PRO A 104 -36.26 -26.80 0.94
C PRO A 104 -36.51 -26.06 2.26
N THR A 105 -37.44 -25.12 2.24
CA THR A 105 -38.01 -24.52 3.44
C THR A 105 -38.93 -25.56 4.08
N ALA A 106 -38.38 -26.39 4.96
CA ALA A 106 -39.06 -26.97 6.12
C ALA A 106 -38.27 -28.19 6.60
N VAL A 107 -37.41 -27.98 7.61
CA VAL A 107 -37.24 -29.04 8.61
C VAL A 107 -38.32 -28.76 9.66
N PRO A 108 -39.28 -29.68 9.88
CA PRO A 108 -40.27 -29.51 10.94
C PRO A 108 -39.57 -29.33 12.28
N TRP A 109 -39.93 -28.26 12.99
CA TRP A 109 -39.42 -27.89 14.32
C TRP A 109 -39.64 -28.96 15.40
N SER A 110 -40.39 -30.02 15.08
CA SER A 110 -40.69 -31.17 15.95
C SER A 110 -39.48 -32.06 16.29
N ARG A 111 -38.29 -31.86 15.71
CA ARG A 111 -37.07 -32.63 16.05
C ARG A 111 -36.06 -31.91 16.95
N LEU A 112 -36.33 -30.68 17.40
CA LEU A 112 -35.40 -29.88 18.23
C LEU A 112 -35.81 -29.77 19.71
N ARG A 113 -36.51 -30.76 20.26
CA ARG A 113 -36.70 -30.86 21.72
C ARG A 113 -35.71 -31.85 22.32
N ARG A 114 -34.49 -31.38 22.58
CA ARG A 114 -33.67 -31.94 23.65
C ARG A 114 -33.75 -31.00 24.86
N PRO A 115 -34.07 -31.49 26.06
CA PRO A 115 -34.09 -30.67 27.27
C PRO A 115 -32.68 -30.18 27.62
N LEU A 116 -32.57 -28.91 28.01
CA LEU A 116 -31.37 -28.32 28.63
C LEU A 116 -31.20 -28.89 30.05
N PRO A 117 -30.03 -29.41 30.45
CA PRO A 117 -29.72 -29.58 31.87
C PRO A 117 -29.32 -28.24 32.49
N ALA A 118 -29.97 -27.95 33.62
CA ALA A 118 -29.74 -26.79 34.45
C ALA A 118 -28.47 -26.97 35.29
N HIS A 119 -27.50 -26.06 35.17
CA HIS A 119 -26.47 -25.87 36.19
C HIS A 119 -26.22 -24.39 36.43
N SER A 120 -26.22 -24.07 37.71
CA SER A 120 -26.21 -22.77 38.37
C SER A 120 -24.80 -22.22 38.63
N ALA A 121 -24.74 -20.88 38.70
CA ALA A 121 -23.90 -20.04 39.57
C ALA A 121 -22.36 -19.91 39.32
N SER A 122 -21.97 -18.74 38.78
CA SER A 122 -21.13 -17.65 39.38
C SER A 122 -19.71 -17.93 39.94
N PRO A 123 -18.84 -16.92 40.21
CA PRO A 123 -18.67 -15.55 39.67
C PRO A 123 -17.18 -15.11 39.46
N LEU A 124 -17.01 -13.79 39.20
CA LEU A 124 -15.81 -12.93 39.37
C LEU A 124 -14.68 -13.02 38.33
N VAL A 125 -14.38 -11.89 37.67
CA VAL A 125 -13.19 -11.07 37.97
C VAL A 125 -13.22 -9.80 37.11
N THR A 126 -12.85 -8.70 37.75
CA THR A 126 -12.73 -7.34 37.27
C THR A 126 -11.58 -7.19 36.26
N ASN A 127 -11.69 -6.22 35.35
CA ASN A 127 -10.76 -5.08 35.34
C ASN A 127 -11.15 -4.07 34.25
N SER A 128 -11.47 -2.86 34.72
CA SER A 128 -11.26 -1.62 33.99
C SER A 128 -9.77 -1.42 33.71
N VAL A 129 -9.42 -0.70 32.64
CA VAL A 129 -8.43 0.41 32.61
C VAL A 129 -8.17 0.87 31.16
N VAL A 130 -8.55 2.12 30.90
CA VAL A 130 -7.77 3.22 30.27
C VAL A 130 -7.55 3.26 28.75
N SER A 131 -8.11 4.35 28.21
CA SER A 131 -7.63 5.28 27.15
C SER A 131 -7.33 4.78 25.75
N ASP A 132 -8.10 5.31 24.81
CA ASP A 132 -7.59 5.68 23.48
C ASP A 132 -7.65 7.21 23.35
N HIS A 133 -6.47 7.83 23.43
CA HIS A 133 -6.21 9.13 22.83
C HIS A 133 -6.25 8.94 21.31
N GLN A 134 -7.14 9.68 20.64
CA GLN A 134 -7.07 9.92 19.21
C GLN A 134 -5.81 10.74 18.92
N GLU A 135 -4.69 10.06 18.73
CA GLU A 135 -3.52 10.61 18.03
C GLU A 135 -3.89 10.68 16.55
N GLY A 136 -3.73 11.88 15.97
CA GLY A 136 -4.01 12.14 14.57
C GLY A 136 -3.33 11.15 13.64
N GLU A 137 -4.08 10.70 12.65
CA GLU A 137 -3.62 9.85 11.56
C GLU A 137 -2.53 10.58 10.76
N MET A 138 -1.29 10.45 11.23
CA MET A 138 -0.09 10.80 10.49
C MET A 138 0.21 9.62 9.59
N ASP A 139 0.10 9.85 8.26
CA ASP A 139 0.35 8.83 7.23
C ASP A 139 1.69 8.13 7.51
N PRO A 140 1.69 6.80 7.81
CA PRO A 140 2.88 6.06 8.23
C PRO A 140 3.94 5.97 7.12
N PHE A 141 3.64 6.44 5.90
CA PHE A 141 4.57 6.46 4.78
C PHE A 141 5.38 7.76 4.66
N THR A 142 5.24 8.70 5.59
CA THR A 142 6.01 9.97 5.58
C THR A 142 7.44 9.79 6.13
N ARG A 143 7.76 8.66 6.77
CA ARG A 143 9.13 8.42 7.26
C ARG A 143 10.01 7.76 6.18
N LEU A 144 10.95 8.58 5.71
CA LEU A 144 12.26 8.19 5.16
C LEU A 144 12.21 7.32 3.90
N GLU A 145 12.01 7.98 2.76
CA GLU A 145 12.31 7.41 1.45
C GLU A 145 13.83 7.55 1.17
N PRO A 146 14.61 6.46 1.08
CA PRO A 146 16.03 6.53 0.75
C PRO A 146 16.23 6.82 -0.73
N ALA A 147 16.85 7.97 -1.04
CA ALA A 147 17.06 8.48 -2.38
C ALA A 147 17.54 7.45 -3.41
N CYS A 148 17.20 7.71 -4.68
CA CYS A 148 17.52 6.92 -5.86
C CYS A 148 18.98 6.45 -5.86
N GLY A 149 19.20 5.15 -5.64
CA GLY A 149 20.53 4.54 -5.79
C GLY A 149 20.92 4.48 -7.27
N PRO A 150 22.22 4.51 -7.62
CA PRO A 150 22.65 4.30 -8.99
C PRO A 150 22.19 2.91 -9.42
N GLY A 151 21.28 2.87 -10.40
CA GLY A 151 20.82 1.63 -11.00
C GLY A 151 22.01 0.90 -11.61
N LEU A 152 22.44 -0.19 -10.97
CA LEU A 152 23.36 -1.16 -11.55
C LEU A 152 22.60 -1.92 -12.64
N PHE A 153 22.62 -1.38 -13.87
CA PHE A 153 22.48 -2.17 -15.08
C PHE A 153 23.89 -2.36 -15.64
N GLY A 154 24.48 -3.51 -15.33
CA GLY A 154 25.56 -4.14 -16.07
C GLY A 154 25.01 -5.36 -16.78
#